data_AF-A0A0B1TPL1-F1
#
_entry.id   AF-A0A0B1TPL1-F1
#
_cell.length_a   1.000
_cell.length_b   1.000
_cell.length_c   1.000
_cell.angle_alpha   90.00
_cell.angle_beta   90.00
_cell.angle_gamma   90.00
#
_symmetry.space_group_name_H-M   'P 1'
#
loop_
_entity.id
_entity.type
_entity.pdbx_description
1 polymer ?
#
loop_
_entity_poly.entity_id
_entity_poly.type
_entity_poly.pdbx_seq_one_letter_code
_entity_poly.pdbx_strand_id
1 'polypeptide(L)' 'MPFEACCVDCKCPGDECPLVLGQCKHPFHMHCIVKWTDAQNTPKPQCPLCRQEWKFVD' A
#
# COMPACT_ATOMS: atom_id res chain seq x y z
N MET A 1 -15.02 -0.07 -4.38
CA MET A 1 -13.59 -0.42 -4.48
C MET A 1 -12.89 0.20 -3.28
N PRO A 2 -12.41 -0.58 -2.28
CA PRO A 2 -12.00 -0.05 -0.97
C PRO A 2 -10.62 0.63 -0.95
N PHE A 3 -9.92 0.69 -2.07
CA PHE A 3 -8.53 1.14 -2.15
C PHE A 3 -8.36 2.57 -2.71
N GLU A 4 -9.46 3.26 -3.05
CA GLU A 4 -9.46 4.67 -3.50
C GLU A 4 -9.80 5.67 -2.37
N ALA A 5 -10.07 5.18 -1.15
CA ALA A 5 -10.40 6.01 0.01
C ALA A 5 -9.39 5.79 1.14
N CYS A 6 -9.26 6.78 2.03
CA CYS A 6 -8.56 6.62 3.30
C CYS A 6 -8.99 5.32 3.96
N CYS A 7 -8.03 4.51 4.42
CA CYS A 7 -8.30 3.29 5.15
C CYS A 7 -9.33 3.55 6.26
N VAL A 8 -10.36 2.69 6.35
CA VAL A 8 -11.45 2.85 7.32
C VAL A 8 -10.93 2.78 8.77
N ASP A 9 -9.79 2.10 8.97
CA ASP A 9 -9.07 2.02 10.24
C ASP A 9 -8.16 3.23 10.50
N CYS A 10 -7.81 4.03 9.48
CA CYS A 10 -6.97 5.22 9.65
C CYS A 10 -7.83 6.47 9.81
N LYS A 11 -8.14 6.83 11.06
CA LYS A 11 -8.87 8.07 11.35
C LYS A 11 -8.05 9.34 11.06
N CYS A 12 -6.72 9.27 11.12
CA CYS A 12 -5.82 10.40 10.83
C CYS A 12 -4.48 9.93 10.24
N PRO A 13 -3.95 10.59 9.19
CA PRO A 13 -2.57 10.39 8.76
C PRO A 13 -1.63 11.02 9.80
N GLY A 14 -0.88 10.20 10.54
CA GLY A 14 0.18 10.70 11.44
C GLY A 14 0.37 9.95 12.76
N ASP A 15 -0.68 9.36 13.35
CA ASP A 15 -0.60 8.81 14.71
C ASP A 15 -0.31 7.29 14.75
N GLU A 16 -0.85 6.50 13.81
CA GLU A 16 -0.87 5.03 13.96
C GLU A 16 -0.34 4.23 12.75
N CYS A 17 -0.02 4.88 11.62
CA CYS A 17 0.56 4.14 10.49
C CYS A 17 1.59 4.92 9.68
N PRO A 18 2.83 4.41 9.53
CA PRO A 18 3.80 5.00 8.65
C PRO A 18 3.36 4.90 7.18
N LEU A 19 3.60 6.00 6.45
CA LEU A 19 3.52 6.00 5.00
C LEU A 19 4.80 5.40 4.42
N VAL A 20 4.62 4.57 3.40
CA VAL A 20 5.70 3.94 2.65
C VAL A 20 5.53 4.28 1.18
N LEU A 21 6.63 4.47 0.47
CA LEU A 21 6.63 4.62 -0.97
C LEU A 21 7.06 3.32 -1.64
N GLY A 22 6.44 3.05 -2.79
CA GLY A 22 6.97 2.04 -3.69
C GLY A 22 8.12 2.61 -4.52
N GLN A 23 8.94 1.73 -5.11
CA GLN A 23 9.89 2.12 -6.16
C GLN A 23 9.19 2.84 -7.35
N CYS A 24 7.90 2.54 -7.56
CA CYS A 24 7.05 3.22 -8.52
C CYS A 24 6.58 4.62 -8.09
N LYS A 25 7.11 5.16 -6.97
CA LYS A 25 6.80 6.48 -6.38
C LYS A 25 5.36 6.67 -5.90
N HIS A 26 4.58 5.59 -5.78
CA HIS A 26 3.24 5.65 -5.24
C HIS A 26 3.27 5.51 -3.70
N PRO A 27 2.64 6.43 -2.96
CA PRO A 27 2.57 6.37 -1.50
C PRO A 27 1.40 5.52 -1.03
N PHE A 28 1.61 4.71 0.00
CA PHE A 28 0.57 3.94 0.67
C PHE A 28 0.84 3.88 2.18
N HIS A 29 -0.20 3.66 2.99
CA HIS A 29 0.01 3.27 4.38
C HIS A 29 0.61 1.87 4.45
N MET A 30 1.54 1.63 5.38
CA MET A 30 2.24 0.35 5.51
C MET A 30 1.28 -0.83 5.68
N HIS A 31 0.28 -0.77 6.57
CA HIS A 31 -0.67 -1.88 6.73
C HIS A 31 -1.58 -2.07 5.51
N CYS A 32 -1.93 -1.00 4.79
CA CYS A 32 -2.75 -1.09 3.57
C CYS A 32 -2.01 -1.86 2.49
N ILE A 33 -0.75 -1.48 2.25
CA ILE A 33 0.02 -2.09 1.17
C ILE A 33 0.47 -3.50 1.54
N VAL A 34 0.82 -3.76 2.81
CA VAL A 34 1.12 -5.11 3.29
C VAL A 34 -0.10 -6.03 3.14
N LYS A 35 -1.29 -5.58 3.57
CA LYS A 35 -2.54 -6.33 3.39
C LYS A 35 -2.86 -6.59 1.92
N TRP A 36 -2.60 -5.61 1.05
CA TRP A 36 -2.78 -5.75 -0.38
C TRP A 36 -1.81 -6.76 -1.01
N THR A 37 -0.52 -6.69 -0.66
CA THR A 37 0.47 -7.64 -1.18
C THR A 37 0.25 -9.05 -0.67
N ASP A 38 -0.18 -9.20 0.58
CA ASP A 38 -0.52 -10.49 1.20
C ASP A 38 -1.76 -11.11 0.54
N ALA A 39 -2.82 -10.33 0.34
CA ALA A 39 -4.06 -10.79 -0.28
C ALA A 39 -3.90 -11.25 -1.74
N GLN A 40 -2.88 -10.77 -2.47
CA GLN A 40 -2.62 -11.22 -3.83
C GLN A 40 -2.05 -12.65 -3.90
N ASN A 41 -1.50 -13.17 -2.80
CA ASN A 41 -0.93 -14.53 -2.70
C ASN A 41 -0.05 -14.91 -3.92
N THR A 42 0.82 -13.98 -4.32
CA THR A 42 1.68 -14.10 -5.50
C THR A 42 3.10 -13.68 -5.13
N PRO A 43 4.14 -14.34 -5.68
CA PRO A 43 5.53 -13.94 -5.45
C PRO A 43 5.86 -12.54 -6.00
N LYS A 44 5.00 -11.98 -6.86
CA LYS A 44 5.18 -10.66 -7.50
C LYS A 44 3.94 -9.80 -7.32
N PRO A 45 3.72 -9.25 -6.10
CA PRO A 45 2.56 -8.40 -5.87
C PRO A 45 2.64 -7.16 -6.74
N GLN A 46 1.50 -6.62 -7.17
CA GLN A 46 1.44 -5.42 -8.00
C GLN A 46 1.05 -4.18 -7.19
N CYS A 47 1.53 -3.01 -7.60
CA CYS A 47 1.09 -1.72 -7.10
C CYS A 47 -0.40 -1.49 -7.44
N PRO A 48 -1.24 -1.09 -6.47
CA PRO A 48 -2.65 -0.80 -6.72
C PRO A 48 -2.90 0.26 -7.80
N LEU A 49 -2.01 1.25 -7.91
CA LEU A 49 -2.19 2.42 -8.78
C LEU A 49 -1.64 2.20 -10.19
N CYS A 50 -0.41 1.67 -10.33
CA CYS A 50 0.24 1.53 -11.62
C CYS A 50 0.41 0.09 -12.11
N ARG A 51 0.01 -0.92 -11.31
CA ARG A 51 0.12 -2.35 -11.61
C ARG A 51 1.55 -2.87 -11.87
N GLN A 52 2.57 -2.05 -11.68
CA GLN A 52 3.96 -2.49 -11.67
C GLN A 52 4.23 -3.40 -10.46
N GLU A 53 5.25 -4.25 -10.53
CA GLU A 53 5.69 -5.06 -9.39
C GLU A 53 5.96 -4.15 -8.16
N TRP A 54 5.26 -4.42 -7.07
CA TRP A 54 5.39 -3.68 -5.83
C TRP A 54 6.70 -4.06 -5.14
N LYS A 55 7.52 -3.04 -4.92
CA LYS A 55 8.74 -3.09 -4.10
C LYS A 55 8.76 -1.85 -3.24
N PHE A 56 9.05 -2.04 -1.95
CA PHE A 56 9.33 -0.92 -1.06
C PHE A 56 10.54 -0.14 -1.59
N VAL A 57 10.46 1.18 -1.53
CA VAL A 57 11.64 2.03 -1.70
C VAL A 57 12.52 1.84 -0.46
N ASP A 58 13.82 1.64 -0.67
CA ASP A 58 14.82 1.69 0.41
C ASP A 58 14.93 3.11 0.99
#